data_AF-A0A842S2W9-F1
#
_entry.id   AF-A0A842S2W9-F1
#
_cell.length_a   1.000
_cell.length_b   1.000
_cell.length_c   1.000
_cell.angle_alpha   90.00
_cell.angle_beta   90.00
_cell.angle_gamma   90.00
#
_symmetry.space_group_name_H-M   'P 1'
#
loop_
_entity.id
_entity.type
_entity.pdbx_description
1 polymer ?
#
loop_
_entity_poly.entity_id
_entity_poly.type
_entity_poly.pdbx_seq_one_letter_code
_entity_poly.pdbx_strand_id
1 'polypeptide(L)'
;MNSLDDIIKRVKKILIDVKTETDELGLFARKWVEKTFAKRCGMKIDKFLDLIEELENQIDNSELNIDWYATSLTKLASYFDQNIENAKGWIKDPDELEKAIKVLQERK
;
A
#
# COMPACT_ATOMS: atom_id res chain seq x y z
N MET A 1 -10.54 -19.56 4.01
CA MET A 1 -10.56 -18.80 2.74
C MET A 1 -11.06 -17.41 3.11
N ASN A 2 -10.23 -16.38 3.06
CA ASN A 2 -10.67 -15.02 3.40
C ASN A 2 -11.68 -14.58 2.33
N SER A 3 -12.77 -13.94 2.74
CA SER A 3 -13.73 -13.38 1.78
C SER A 3 -13.09 -12.19 1.04
N LEU A 4 -13.60 -11.85 -0.15
CA LEU A 4 -13.13 -10.67 -0.89
C LEU A 4 -13.30 -9.39 -0.04
N ASP A 5 -14.38 -9.32 0.75
CA ASP A 5 -14.65 -8.25 1.72
C ASP A 5 -13.55 -8.16 2.79
N ASP A 6 -13.13 -9.29 3.37
CA ASP A 6 -12.02 -9.32 4.34
C ASP A 6 -10.70 -8.80 3.73
N ILE A 7 -10.44 -9.14 2.46
CA ILE A 7 -9.25 -8.68 1.74
C ILE A 7 -9.30 -7.17 1.52
N ILE A 8 -10.44 -6.65 1.05
CA ILE A 8 -10.65 -5.22 0.82
C ILE A 8 -10.45 -4.42 2.12
N LYS A 9 -11.07 -4.86 3.22
CA LYS A 9 -10.92 -4.25 4.54
C LYS A 9 -9.48 -4.25 5.02
N ARG A 10 -8.75 -5.36 4.81
CA ARG A 10 -7.33 -5.44 5.16
C ARG A 10 -6.48 -4.48 4.33
N VAL A 11 -6.69 -4.42 3.02
CA VAL A 11 -5.97 -3.47 2.14
C VAL A 11 -6.27 -2.03 2.54
N LYS A 12 -7.54 -1.69 2.82
CA LYS A 12 -7.95 -0.37 3.31
C LYS A 12 -7.20 0.01 4.58
N LYS A 13 -7.14 -0.90 5.56
CA LYS A 13 -6.39 -0.69 6.80
C LYS A 13 -4.91 -0.42 6.55
N ILE A 14 -4.26 -1.23 5.71
CA ILE A 14 -2.84 -1.04 5.37
C ILE A 14 -2.61 0.33 4.73
N LEU A 15 -3.49 0.78 3.83
CA LEU A 15 -3.37 2.09 3.20
C LEU A 15 -3.59 3.24 4.18
N ILE A 16 -4.49 3.10 5.14
CA ILE A 16 -4.68 4.06 6.24
C ILE A 16 -3.40 4.14 7.07
N ASP A 17 -2.82 3.01 7.46
CA ASP A 17 -1.59 2.98 8.25
C ASP A 17 -0.44 3.65 7.48
N VAL A 18 -0.28 3.33 6.19
CA VAL A 18 0.72 3.99 5.30
C VAL A 18 0.47 5.50 5.21
N LYS A 19 -0.80 5.94 5.14
CA LYS A 19 -1.13 7.37 5.08
C LYS A 19 -0.77 8.08 6.38
N THR A 20 -1.15 7.51 7.52
CA THR A 20 -0.85 8.05 8.85
C THR A 20 0.65 8.17 9.05
N GLU A 21 1.40 7.09 8.80
CA GLU A 21 2.87 7.10 8.89
C GLU A 21 3.49 8.17 7.98
N THR A 22 2.96 8.30 6.75
CA THR A 22 3.43 9.33 5.80
C THR A 22 3.16 10.74 6.29
N ASP A 23 2.01 10.97 6.94
CA ASP A 23 1.62 12.27 7.51
C ASP A 23 2.39 12.63 8.78
N GLU A 24 2.98 11.65 9.48
CA GLU A 24 3.86 11.88 10.62
C GLU A 24 5.27 12.29 10.19
N LEU A 25 5.64 12.04 8.92
CA LEU A 25 6.92 12.46 8.37
C LEU A 25 7.02 13.99 8.25
N GLY A 26 8.25 14.50 8.40
CA GLY A 26 8.59 15.88 8.03
C GLY A 26 8.31 16.18 6.55
N LEU A 27 8.09 17.44 6.22
CA LEU A 27 7.59 17.90 4.91
C LEU A 27 8.34 17.29 3.71
N PHE A 28 9.67 17.26 3.75
CA PHE A 28 10.48 16.73 2.65
C PHE A 28 10.32 15.22 2.48
N ALA A 29 10.39 14.48 3.59
CA ALA A 29 10.21 13.03 3.58
C ALA A 29 8.79 12.66 3.12
N ARG A 30 7.77 13.37 3.63
CA ARG A 30 6.38 13.22 3.18
C ARG A 30 6.22 13.42 1.68
N LYS A 31 6.72 14.54 1.15
CA LYS A 31 6.64 14.84 -0.31
C LYS A 31 7.35 13.79 -1.15
N TRP A 32 8.48 13.28 -0.66
CA TRP A 32 9.21 12.20 -1.33
C TRP A 32 8.41 10.89 -1.33
N VAL A 33 7.81 10.50 -0.20
CA VAL A 33 6.97 9.31 -0.09
C VAL A 33 5.74 9.43 -0.99
N GLU A 34 4.99 10.54 -0.91
CA GLU A 34 3.82 10.82 -1.76
C GLU A 34 4.16 10.69 -3.25
N LYS A 35 5.27 11.28 -3.68
CA LYS A 35 5.73 11.24 -5.08
C LYS A 35 6.15 9.84 -5.49
N THR A 36 6.86 9.12 -4.62
CA THR A 36 7.36 7.77 -4.90
C THR A 36 6.21 6.77 -4.97
N PHE A 37 5.27 6.86 -4.03
CA PHE A 37 4.04 6.07 -4.05
C PHE A 37 3.26 6.33 -5.33
N ALA A 38 2.99 7.59 -5.68
CA ALA A 38 2.26 7.92 -6.90
C ALA A 38 2.96 7.42 -8.17
N LYS A 39 4.29 7.52 -8.24
CA LYS A 39 5.06 7.01 -9.37
C LYS A 39 4.98 5.48 -9.52
N ARG A 40 4.95 4.74 -8.41
CA ARG A 40 4.99 3.27 -8.41
C ARG A 40 3.59 2.64 -8.49
N CYS A 41 2.63 3.19 -7.74
CA CYS A 41 1.24 2.72 -7.68
C CYS A 41 0.36 3.32 -8.79
N GLY A 42 0.82 4.40 -9.45
CA GLY A 42 0.07 5.10 -10.51
C GLY A 42 -0.89 6.18 -10.00
N MET A 43 -1.09 6.30 -8.69
CA MET A 43 -1.95 7.30 -8.06
C MET A 43 -1.50 7.61 -6.64
N LYS A 44 -1.94 8.75 -6.10
CA LYS A 44 -1.65 9.13 -4.71
C LYS A 44 -2.36 8.21 -3.71
N ILE A 45 -1.85 8.15 -2.47
CA ILE A 45 -2.42 7.32 -1.40
C ILE A 45 -3.91 7.62 -1.21
N ASP A 46 -4.30 8.89 -1.14
CA ASP A 46 -5.71 9.30 -1.00
C ASP A 46 -6.59 8.77 -2.14
N LYS A 47 -6.09 8.83 -3.38
CA LYS A 47 -6.80 8.28 -4.54
C LYS A 47 -6.88 6.77 -4.55
N PHE A 48 -5.91 6.10 -3.93
CA PHE A 48 -5.97 4.66 -3.74
C PHE A 48 -6.99 4.30 -2.65
N LEU A 49 -7.11 5.11 -1.58
CA LEU A 49 -8.14 4.93 -0.57
C LEU A 49 -9.55 5.11 -1.15
N ASP A 50 -9.77 6.15 -1.96
CA ASP A 50 -11.03 6.37 -2.70
C ASP A 50 -11.40 5.12 -3.54
N LEU A 51 -10.40 4.55 -4.26
CA LEU A 51 -10.56 3.36 -5.10
C LEU A 51 -10.95 2.11 -4.30
N ILE A 52 -10.35 1.92 -3.12
CA ILE A 52 -10.66 0.77 -2.26
C ILE A 52 -12.04 0.92 -1.63
N GLU A 53 -12.45 2.14 -1.27
CA GLU A 53 -13.80 2.41 -0.80
C GLU A 53 -14.85 2.21 -1.90
N GLU A 54 -14.54 2.58 -3.15
CA GLU A 54 -15.40 2.26 -4.28
C GLU A 54 -15.56 0.75 -4.47
N LEU A 55 -14.46 -0.01 -4.40
CA LEU A 55 -14.47 -1.46 -4.51
C LEU A 55 -15.27 -2.13 -3.37
N GLU A 56 -15.15 -1.60 -2.15
CA GLU A 56 -15.93 -2.06 -0.99
C GLU A 56 -17.44 -1.88 -1.21
N ASN A 57 -17.85 -0.73 -1.75
CA ASN A 57 -19.25 -0.40 -2.01
C ASN A 57 -19.85 -1.12 -3.22
N GLN A 58 -19.02 -1.55 -4.17
CA GLN A 58 -19.45 -2.18 -5.41
C GLN A 58 -19.19 -3.69 -5.46
N ILE A 59 -18.76 -4.30 -4.35
CA ILE A 59 -18.32 -5.71 -4.32
C ILE A 59 -19.34 -6.71 -4.89
N ASP A 60 -20.63 -6.43 -4.73
CA ASP A 60 -21.74 -7.25 -5.22
C ASP A 60 -22.25 -6.84 -6.62
N ASN A 61 -21.61 -5.83 -7.23
CA ASN A 61 -21.99 -5.31 -8.54
C ASN A 61 -21.19 -6.00 -9.66
N SER A 62 -21.90 -6.64 -10.60
CA SER A 62 -21.33 -7.37 -11.74
C SER A 62 -20.64 -6.47 -12.77
N GLU A 63 -20.78 -5.14 -12.69
CA GLU A 63 -20.18 -4.18 -13.63
C GLU A 63 -18.79 -3.69 -13.21
N LEU A 64 -18.24 -4.19 -12.10
CA LEU A 64 -16.88 -3.86 -11.65
C LEU A 64 -15.85 -4.20 -12.75
N ASN A 65 -15.03 -3.21 -13.10
CA ASN A 65 -13.88 -3.44 -13.98
C ASN A 65 -12.75 -4.15 -13.21
N ILE A 66 -12.90 -5.47 -13.04
CA ILE A 66 -11.99 -6.32 -12.27
C ILE A 66 -10.53 -6.18 -12.73
N ASP A 67 -10.29 -6.06 -14.04
CA ASP A 67 -8.94 -5.96 -14.60
C ASP A 67 -8.20 -4.71 -14.13
N TRP A 68 -8.91 -3.58 -14.03
CA TRP A 68 -8.35 -2.33 -13.56
C TRP A 68 -8.01 -2.38 -12.06
N TYR A 69 -8.89 -2.95 -11.24
CA TYR A 69 -8.64 -3.15 -9.81
C TYR A 69 -7.47 -4.12 -9.59
N ALA A 70 -7.46 -5.26 -10.30
CA ALA A 70 -6.38 -6.23 -10.24
C ALA A 70 -5.02 -5.61 -10.61
N THR A 71 -4.98 -4.78 -11.66
CA THR A 71 -3.78 -4.06 -12.07
C THR A 71 -3.30 -3.09 -10.98
N SER A 72 -4.22 -2.33 -10.38
CA SER A 72 -3.88 -1.35 -9.33
C SER A 72 -3.38 -2.03 -8.06
N LEU A 73 -4.04 -3.11 -7.62
CA LEU A 73 -3.63 -3.91 -6.47
C LEU A 73 -2.27 -4.61 -6.71
N THR A 74 -2.02 -5.08 -7.93
CA THR A 74 -0.72 -5.67 -8.30
C THR A 74 0.42 -4.64 -8.19
N LYS A 75 0.18 -3.40 -8.63
CA LYS A 75 1.17 -2.32 -8.47
C LYS A 75 1.41 -1.97 -7.00
N LEU A 76 0.37 -1.98 -6.18
CA LEU A 76 0.49 -1.77 -4.73
C LEU A 76 1.31 -2.87 -4.05
N ALA A 77 1.04 -4.14 -4.36
CA ALA A 77 1.83 -5.25 -3.85
C ALA A 77 3.31 -5.14 -4.28
N SER A 78 3.55 -4.79 -5.54
CA SER A 78 4.90 -4.57 -6.09
C SER A 78 5.62 -3.39 -5.40
N TYR A 79 4.88 -2.36 -4.98
CA TYR A 79 5.42 -1.25 -4.21
C TYR A 79 5.90 -1.70 -2.83
N PHE A 80 5.16 -2.57 -2.13
CA PHE A 80 5.58 -3.12 -0.85
C PHE A 80 6.79 -4.04 -0.97
N ASP A 81 6.85 -4.88 -2.02
CA ASP A 81 8.04 -5.68 -2.31
C ASP A 81 9.28 -4.78 -2.52
N GLN A 82 9.13 -3.68 -3.24
CA GLN A 82 10.22 -2.71 -3.42
C GLN A 82 10.60 -1.99 -2.12
N ASN A 83 9.68 -1.79 -1.17
CA ASN A 83 10.01 -1.22 0.12
C ASN A 83 10.87 -2.18 0.96
N ILE A 84 10.61 -3.49 0.88
CA ILE A 84 11.45 -4.51 1.51
C ILE A 84 12.87 -4.47 0.91
N GLU A 85 13.00 -4.44 -0.42
CA GLU A 85 14.31 -4.35 -1.07
C GLU A 85 15.04 -3.04 -0.76
N ASN A 86 14.32 -1.93 -0.71
CA ASN A 86 14.88 -0.65 -0.27
C ASN A 86 15.41 -0.76 1.17
N ALA A 87 14.65 -1.36 2.10
CA ALA A 87 15.08 -1.51 3.48
C ALA A 87 16.42 -2.25 3.60
N LYS A 88 16.61 -3.34 2.85
CA LYS A 88 17.88 -4.08 2.76
C LYS A 88 19.05 -3.22 2.26
N GLY A 89 18.78 -2.27 1.35
CA GLY A 89 19.78 -1.36 0.83
C GLY A 89 20.19 -0.25 1.82
N TRP A 90 19.24 0.24 2.62
CA TRP A 90 19.41 1.43 3.47
C TRP A 90 19.75 1.13 4.93
N ILE A 91 19.14 0.10 5.53
CA ILE A 91 19.33 -0.24 6.94
C ILE A 91 20.55 -1.17 7.05
N LYS A 92 21.59 -0.72 7.76
CA LYS A 92 22.86 -1.46 7.90
C LYS A 92 22.93 -2.30 9.16
N ASP A 93 22.18 -1.91 10.19
CA ASP A 93 22.06 -2.67 11.42
C ASP A 93 21.15 -3.90 11.17
N PRO A 94 21.64 -5.13 11.43
CA PRO A 94 20.87 -6.34 11.15
C PRO A 94 19.58 -6.47 11.97
N ASP A 95 19.58 -6.02 13.23
CA ASP A 95 18.44 -6.17 14.14
C ASP A 95 17.33 -5.17 13.76
N GLU A 96 17.70 -3.94 13.42
CA GLU A 96 16.78 -2.93 12.88
C GLU A 96 16.24 -3.33 11.50
N LEU A 97 17.07 -3.95 10.66
CA LEU A 97 16.63 -4.46 9.36
C LEU A 97 15.60 -5.59 9.53
N GLU A 98 15.83 -6.52 10.46
CA GLU A 98 14.88 -7.60 10.75
C GLU A 98 13.53 -7.05 11.21
N LYS A 99 13.52 -6.09 12.13
CA LYS A 99 12.29 -5.42 12.59
C LYS A 99 11.56 -4.73 11.43
N ALA A 100 12.29 -3.98 10.60
CA ALA A 100 11.70 -3.28 9.46
C ALA A 100 11.11 -4.25 8.43
N ILE A 101 11.80 -5.35 8.12
CA ILE A 101 11.30 -6.38 7.20
C ILE A 101 10.02 -7.02 7.74
N LYS A 102 9.95 -7.35 9.04
CA LYS A 102 8.73 -7.92 9.65
C LYS A 102 7.53 -7.01 9.45
N VAL A 103 7.67 -5.73 9.77
CA VAL A 103 6.59 -4.73 9.58
C VAL A 103 6.18 -4.59 8.11
N LEU A 104 7.15 -4.61 7.19
CA LEU A 104 6.86 -4.49 5.76
C LEU A 104 6.20 -5.76 5.18
N GLN A 105 6.50 -6.95 5.72
CA GLN A 105 5.88 -8.20 5.31
C GLN A 105 4.40 -8.30 5.71
N GLU A 106 4.00 -7.70 6.84
CA GLU A 106 2.59 -7.66 7.27
C GLU A 106 1.69 -6.85 6.32
N ARG A 107 2.28 -5.94 5.54
CA ARG A 107 1.60 -5.09 4.55
C ARG A 107 1.35 -5.82 3.20
N LYS A 108 1.86 -7.04 3.06
CA LYS A 108 1.63 -7.93 1.92
C LYS A 108 0.45 -8.87 2.19
#